data_AF-A0A6C0IPV8-F1
#
_entry.id   AF-A0A6C0IPV8-F1
#
_cell.length_a   1.000
_cell.length_b   1.000
_cell.length_c   1.000
_cell.angle_alpha   90.00
_cell.angle_beta   90.00
_cell.angle_gamma   90.00
#
_symmetry.space_group_name_H-M   'P 1'
#
loop_
_entity.id
_entity.type
_entity.pdbx_description
1 polymer ?
#
loop_
_entity_poly.entity_id
_entity_poly.type
_entity_poly.pdbx_seq_one_letter_code
_entity_poly.pdbx_strand_id
1 'polypeptide(L)'
;MKFMFEVHTTSCKPIYIYLDEKIRLTELYETISIDIENNTMLTRSDVLDIFVQNHDETKSIPKNHDILDEFLEENPKYFTKWNGSLHKNIHKLYIMDKEYITRIKNNKPAPIYTNEPIIENYSVVGLLKTAFMSIYL
;
A
#
# COMPACT_ATOMS: atom_id res chain seq x y z
N MET A 1 10.79 -19.59 -6.74
CA MET A 1 10.30 -19.43 -5.34
C MET A 1 9.31 -18.25 -5.32
N LYS A 2 8.53 -18.06 -4.25
CA LYS A 2 7.67 -16.87 -4.11
C LYS A 2 8.11 -16.03 -2.92
N PHE A 3 8.14 -14.72 -3.09
CA PHE A 3 8.33 -13.76 -2.02
C PHE A 3 6.99 -13.29 -1.48
N MET A 4 6.90 -13.13 -0.16
CA MET A 4 5.76 -12.46 0.47
C MET A 4 6.20 -11.08 0.93
N PHE A 5 5.39 -10.07 0.62
CA PHE A 5 5.61 -8.71 1.12
C PHE A 5 4.47 -8.27 2.02
N GLU A 6 4.83 -7.66 3.14
CA GLU A 6 3.94 -6.93 4.03
C GLU A 6 4.03 -5.44 3.66
N VAL A 7 3.04 -4.94 2.93
CA VAL A 7 2.99 -3.56 2.43
C VAL A 7 2.28 -2.69 3.44
N HIS A 8 3.06 -1.89 4.15
CA HIS A 8 2.58 -0.89 5.10
C HIS A 8 2.25 0.40 4.37
N THR A 9 0.97 0.74 4.34
CA THR A 9 0.52 2.09 4.00
C THR A 9 0.26 2.87 5.29
N THR A 10 -0.14 4.13 5.15
CA THR A 10 -0.76 4.91 6.22
C THR A 10 -2.16 4.40 6.61
N SER A 11 -2.61 3.26 6.06
CA SER A 11 -3.80 2.53 6.52
C SER A 11 -3.52 1.67 7.75
N CYS A 12 -4.57 1.38 8.53
CA CYS A 12 -4.49 0.60 9.77
C CYS A 12 -4.02 -0.86 9.58
N LYS A 13 -4.16 -1.45 8.39
CA LYS A 13 -3.82 -2.86 8.14
C LYS A 13 -2.84 -3.00 6.96
N PRO A 14 -1.72 -3.73 7.14
CA PRO A 14 -0.83 -4.05 6.04
C PRO A 14 -1.52 -4.88 4.97
N ILE A 15 -1.13 -4.67 3.71
CA ILE A 15 -1.57 -5.46 2.57
C ILE A 15 -0.53 -6.55 2.32
N TYR A 16 -0.96 -7.80 2.18
CA TYR A 16 -0.06 -8.92 1.95
C TYR A 16 -0.10 -9.34 0.49
N ILE A 17 1.05 -9.28 -0.18
CA ILE A 17 1.17 -9.64 -1.60
C ILE A 17 2.17 -10.78 -1.79
N TYR A 18 1.91 -11.65 -2.76
CA TYR A 18 2.75 -12.78 -3.13
C TYR A 18 3.24 -12.63 -4.55
N LEU A 19 4.55 -12.63 -4.72
CA LEU A 19 5.19 -12.33 -6.00
C LEU A 19 6.18 -13.43 -6.38
N ASP A 20 6.29 -13.69 -7.68
CA ASP A 20 7.33 -14.57 -8.21
C ASP A 20 8.71 -13.88 -8.10
N GLU A 21 9.76 -14.66 -7.89
CA GLU A 21 11.13 -14.13 -7.77
C GLU A 21 11.63 -13.45 -9.05
N LYS A 22 11.13 -13.88 -10.21
CA LYS A 22 11.63 -13.43 -11.53
C LYS A 22 10.90 -12.23 -12.12
N ILE A 23 9.99 -11.63 -11.37
CA ILE A 23 9.32 -10.40 -11.83
C ILE A 23 10.31 -9.24 -11.82
N ARG A 24 10.00 -8.21 -12.62
CA ARG A 24 10.72 -6.94 -12.61
C ARG A 24 10.22 -6.04 -11.49
N LEU A 25 11.07 -5.11 -11.04
CA LEU A 25 10.65 -4.10 -10.07
C LEU A 25 9.49 -3.23 -10.59
N THR A 26 9.40 -2.94 -11.89
CA THR A 26 8.21 -2.31 -12.48
C THR A 26 6.90 -3.10 -12.25
N GLU A 27 6.96 -4.43 -12.26
CA GLU A 27 5.79 -5.30 -12.04
C GLU A 27 5.43 -5.39 -10.55
N LEU A 28 6.43 -5.31 -9.66
CA LEU A 28 6.23 -5.10 -8.22
C LEU A 28 5.44 -3.82 -7.97
N TYR A 29 5.86 -2.70 -8.60
CA TYR A 29 5.16 -1.42 -8.49
C TYR A 29 3.71 -1.49 -8.97
N GLU A 30 3.46 -2.14 -10.11
CA GLU A 30 2.10 -2.26 -10.65
C GLU A 30 1.23 -3.11 -9.72
N THR A 31 1.75 -4.24 -9.24
CA THR A 31 1.02 -5.11 -8.31
C THR A 31 0.66 -4.39 -7.03
N ILE A 32 1.63 -3.71 -6.40
CA ILE A 32 1.39 -2.88 -5.21
C ILE A 32 0.34 -1.81 -5.49
N SER A 33 0.41 -1.14 -6.64
CA SER A 33 -0.55 -0.08 -7.00
C SER A 33 -1.98 -0.62 -7.12
N ILE A 34 -2.16 -1.76 -7.79
CA ILE A 34 -3.46 -2.43 -7.91
C ILE A 34 -3.99 -2.84 -6.54
N ASP A 35 -3.14 -3.44 -5.70
CA ASP A 35 -3.53 -3.87 -4.37
C ASP A 35 -3.89 -2.69 -3.45
N ILE A 36 -3.17 -1.57 -3.53
CA ILE A 36 -3.49 -0.34 -2.80
C ILE A 36 -4.86 0.20 -3.24
N GLU A 37 -5.10 0.30 -4.55
CA GLU A 37 -6.37 0.81 -5.12
C GLU A 37 -7.57 -0.07 -4.71
N ASN A 38 -7.36 -1.39 -4.59
CA ASN A 38 -8.43 -2.32 -4.23
C ASN A 38 -8.70 -2.41 -2.72
N ASN A 39 -7.69 -2.14 -1.88
CA ASN A 39 -7.78 -2.37 -0.44
C ASN A 39 -7.81 -1.08 0.40
N THR A 40 -7.61 0.09 -0.21
CA THR A 40 -7.53 1.38 0.48
C THR A 40 -8.25 2.48 -0.31
N MET A 41 -8.34 3.67 0.29
CA MET A 41 -8.87 4.87 -0.39
C MET A 41 -7.81 5.56 -1.27
N LEU A 42 -6.57 5.08 -1.27
CA LEU A 42 -5.46 5.66 -2.03
C LEU A 42 -5.53 5.21 -3.49
N THR A 43 -5.21 6.12 -4.40
CA THR A 43 -4.98 5.80 -5.82
C THR A 43 -3.49 5.63 -6.10
N ARG A 44 -3.11 5.00 -7.22
CA ARG A 44 -1.70 4.97 -7.67
C ARG A 44 -1.09 6.35 -7.82
N SER A 45 -1.91 7.36 -8.09
CA SER A 45 -1.46 8.74 -8.22
C SER A 45 -1.07 9.36 -6.87
N ASP A 46 -1.56 8.79 -5.76
CA ASP A 46 -1.27 9.26 -4.41
C ASP A 46 0.03 8.67 -3.85
N VAL A 47 0.48 7.54 -4.41
CA VAL A 47 1.76 6.90 -4.06
C VAL A 47 2.92 7.72 -4.62
N LEU A 48 3.75 8.25 -3.71
CA LEU A 48 4.95 9.01 -4.04
C LEU A 48 6.20 8.13 -4.07
N ASP A 49 6.30 7.18 -3.14
CA ASP A 49 7.45 6.28 -3.05
C ASP A 49 7.06 4.94 -2.45
N ILE A 50 7.80 3.91 -2.84
CA ILE A 50 7.78 2.58 -2.24
C ILE A 50 9.20 2.35 -1.72
N PHE A 51 9.35 2.20 -0.42
CA PHE A 51 10.67 2.13 0.19
C PHE A 51 10.76 1.00 1.21
N VAL A 52 12.00 0.63 1.51
CA VAL A 52 12.35 -0.27 2.60
C VAL A 52 13.10 0.49 3.67
N GLN A 53 12.98 0.00 4.90
CA GLN A 53 13.61 0.60 6.06
C GLN A 53 14.26 -0.50 6.90
N ASN A 54 15.47 -0.23 7.37
CA ASN A 54 16.09 -0.97 8.48
C ASN A 54 16.18 -0.04 9.70
N HIS A 55 16.91 -0.44 10.75
CA HIS A 55 17.01 0.38 11.97
C HIS A 55 17.59 1.78 11.73
N ASP A 56 18.50 1.93 10.77
CA ASP A 56 19.34 3.12 10.61
C ASP A 56 19.03 3.94 9.35
N GLU A 57 18.49 3.29 8.32
CA GLU A 57 18.41 3.83 6.96
C GLU A 57 17.11 3.44 6.25
N THR A 58 16.70 4.31 5.33
CA THR A 58 15.64 4.06 4.36
C THR A 58 16.21 4.00 2.96
N LYS A 59 15.61 3.18 2.09
CA LYS A 59 15.96 3.09 0.67
C LYS A 59 14.71 2.95 -0.18
N SER A 60 14.52 3.88 -1.11
CA SER A 60 13.51 3.76 -2.16
C SER A 60 13.81 2.56 -3.05
N ILE A 61 12.77 1.81 -3.41
CA ILE A 61 12.88 0.77 -4.42
C ILE A 61 12.95 1.48 -5.78
N PRO A 62 13.90 1.14 -6.66
CA PRO A 62 13.94 1.74 -7.98
C PRO A 62 12.79 1.19 -8.84
N LYS A 63 12.07 2.07 -9.54
CA LYS A 63 11.06 1.67 -10.53
C LYS A 63 11.72 1.40 -11.89
N ASN A 64 12.43 0.28 -12.00
CA ASN A 64 13.17 -0.09 -13.21
C ASN A 64 12.91 -1.56 -13.61
N HIS A 65 13.65 -2.04 -14.61
CA HIS A 65 13.47 -3.38 -15.17
C HIS A 65 14.36 -4.44 -14.49
N ASP A 66 15.01 -4.12 -13.38
CA ASP A 66 15.84 -5.07 -12.65
C ASP A 66 14.95 -6.17 -12.07
N ILE A 67 15.52 -7.37 -11.91
CA ILE A 67 14.80 -8.52 -11.38
C ILE A 67 14.67 -8.39 -9.86
N LEU A 68 13.49 -8.74 -9.33
CA LEU A 68 13.19 -8.63 -7.90
C LEU A 68 14.18 -9.42 -7.06
N ASP A 69 14.42 -10.69 -7.39
CA ASP A 69 15.37 -11.56 -6.68
C ASP A 69 16.78 -10.93 -6.60
N GLU A 70 17.32 -10.49 -7.73
CA GLU A 70 18.62 -9.83 -7.81
C GLU A 70 18.67 -8.57 -6.92
N PHE A 71 17.61 -7.75 -6.97
CA PHE A 71 17.52 -6.57 -6.11
C PHE A 71 17.53 -6.92 -4.62
N LEU A 72 16.82 -7.98 -4.20
CA LEU A 72 16.82 -8.41 -2.80
C LEU A 72 18.21 -8.92 -2.37
N GLU A 73 18.89 -9.69 -3.22
CA GLU A 73 20.22 -10.22 -2.97
C GLU A 73 21.30 -9.13 -2.88
N GLU A 74 21.20 -8.08 -3.71
CA GLU A 74 22.09 -6.92 -3.66
C GLU A 74 21.86 -6.01 -2.46
N ASN A 75 20.70 -6.12 -1.81
CA ASN A 75 20.27 -5.23 -0.72
C ASN A 75 19.98 -6.00 0.58
N PRO A 76 20.87 -6.90 1.03
CA PRO A 76 20.55 -7.87 2.09
C PRO A 76 20.29 -7.22 3.45
N LYS A 77 20.82 -6.01 3.68
CA LYS A 77 20.62 -5.23 4.92
C LYS A 77 19.17 -4.80 5.15
N TYR A 78 18.34 -4.74 4.10
CA TYR A 78 16.91 -4.44 4.22
C TYR A 78 16.04 -5.70 4.18
N PHE A 79 16.57 -6.78 3.58
CA PHE A 79 15.84 -8.01 3.28
C PHE A 79 16.37 -9.21 4.06
N THR A 80 16.81 -9.00 5.30
CA THR A 80 17.30 -10.09 6.14
C THR A 80 16.19 -11.12 6.41
N LYS A 81 16.58 -12.38 6.67
CA LYS A 81 15.68 -13.46 7.15
C LYS A 81 14.86 -13.08 8.39
N TRP A 82 15.18 -11.98 9.04
CA TRP A 82 14.66 -11.48 10.30
C TRP A 82 14.29 -9.99 10.21
N ASN A 83 13.57 -9.57 9.16
CA ASN A 83 12.94 -8.24 9.07
C ASN A 83 11.75 -8.09 10.05
N GLY A 84 11.87 -8.58 11.29
CA GLY A 84 10.81 -8.52 12.30
C GLY A 84 9.48 -9.14 11.86
N SER A 85 9.53 -10.19 11.02
CA SER A 85 8.36 -10.95 10.58
C SER A 85 8.47 -12.40 11.08
N LEU A 86 7.34 -12.97 11.52
CA LEU A 86 7.25 -14.28 12.16
C LEU A 86 7.57 -15.45 11.20
N HIS A 87 7.57 -15.23 9.88
CA HIS A 87 7.88 -16.26 8.89
C HIS A 87 9.09 -15.89 8.03
N LYS A 88 9.89 -16.92 7.68
CA LYS A 88 10.98 -16.80 6.70
C LYS A 88 10.38 -16.33 5.36
N ASN A 89 11.06 -15.41 4.66
CA ASN A 89 10.68 -14.86 3.35
C ASN A 89 9.50 -13.85 3.35
N ILE A 90 9.28 -13.16 4.47
CA ILE A 90 8.40 -11.99 4.52
C ILE A 90 9.25 -10.73 4.57
N HIS A 91 9.04 -9.84 3.60
CA HIS A 91 9.74 -8.57 3.49
C HIS A 91 8.78 -7.41 3.71
N LYS A 92 9.17 -6.44 4.54
CA LYS A 92 8.35 -5.25 4.80
C LYS A 92 8.64 -4.17 3.76
N LEU A 93 7.58 -3.64 3.17
CA LEU A 93 7.60 -2.47 2.30
C LEU A 93 6.78 -1.36 2.93
N TYR A 94 7.16 -0.12 2.68
CA TYR A 94 6.45 1.06 3.16
C TYR A 94 6.06 1.93 1.98
N ILE A 95 4.86 2.49 2.06
CA ILE A 95 4.31 3.40 1.07
C ILE A 95 4.33 4.81 1.64
N MET A 96 4.95 5.71 0.89
CA MET A 96 4.83 7.14 1.13
C MET A 96 3.76 7.71 0.21
N ASP A 97 2.72 8.29 0.79
CA ASP A 97 1.64 8.92 0.04
C ASP A 97 1.63 10.46 0.15
N LYS A 98 0.88 11.11 -0.73
CA LYS A 98 0.73 12.57 -0.77
C LYS A 98 0.15 13.16 0.52
N GLU A 99 -0.80 12.50 1.16
CA GLU A 99 -1.46 13.00 2.38
C GLU A 99 -0.48 12.97 3.55
N TYR A 100 0.32 11.92 3.68
CA TYR A 100 1.41 11.83 4.66
C TYR A 100 2.33 13.04 4.57
N ILE A 101 2.86 13.33 3.38
CA ILE A 101 3.74 14.49 3.15
C ILE A 101 3.02 15.81 3.43
N THR A 102 1.77 15.93 3.02
CA THR A 102 0.96 17.13 3.25
C THR A 102 0.76 17.38 4.74
N ARG A 103 0.51 16.33 5.54
CA ARG A 103 0.34 16.46 6.99
C ARG A 103 1.63 16.82 7.70
N ILE A 104 2.74 16.17 7.36
CA ILE A 104 4.05 16.49 7.95
C ILE A 104 4.44 17.94 7.67
N LYS A 105 4.26 18.42 6.43
CA LYS A 105 4.53 19.83 6.08
C LYS A 105 3.68 20.81 6.88
N ASN A 106 2.50 20.39 7.32
CA ASN A 106 1.57 21.20 8.11
C ASN A 106 1.67 20.95 9.62
N ASN A 107 2.69 20.24 10.12
CA ASN A 107 2.84 19.85 11.53
C ASN A 107 1.62 19.11 12.10
N LYS A 108 0.96 18.30 11.26
CA LYS A 108 -0.17 17.44 11.65
C LYS A 108 0.31 15.99 11.82
N PRO A 109 -0.33 15.19 12.70
CA PRO A 109 0.00 13.78 12.84
C PRO A 109 -0.22 13.03 11.52
N ALA A 110 0.57 11.98 11.29
CA ALA A 110 0.44 11.12 10.12
C ALA A 110 -1.02 10.65 9.95
N PRO A 111 -1.53 10.58 8.71
CA PRO A 111 -2.87 10.05 8.47
C PRO A 111 -2.91 8.58 8.90
N ILE A 112 -4.03 8.19 9.50
CA ILE A 112 -4.35 6.79 9.77
C ILE A 112 -5.65 6.51 9.00
N TYR A 113 -5.57 5.76 7.90
CA TYR A 113 -6.77 5.36 7.18
C TYR A 113 -7.43 4.18 7.92
N THR A 114 -8.64 4.41 8.43
CA THR A 114 -9.49 3.31 8.91
C THR A 114 -10.16 2.65 7.71
N ASN A 115 -10.30 1.32 7.74
CA ASN A 115 -11.07 0.56 6.74
C ASN A 115 -12.59 0.84 6.80
N GLU A 116 -13.00 1.90 7.50
CA GLU A 116 -14.38 2.32 7.48
C GLU A 116 -14.63 2.96 6.12
N PRO A 117 -15.62 2.48 5.33
CA PRO A 117 -16.03 3.22 4.16
C PRO A 117 -16.34 4.64 4.62
N ILE A 118 -15.82 5.64 3.92
CA ILE A 118 -16.32 7.00 4.08
C ILE A 118 -17.80 6.89 3.72
N ILE A 119 -18.66 6.85 4.75
CA ILE A 119 -20.09 7.07 4.57
C ILE A 119 -20.20 8.56 4.28
N GLU A 120 -19.88 8.97 3.06
CA GLU A 120 -20.49 10.17 2.53
C GLU A 120 -21.98 9.89 2.55
N ASN A 121 -22.68 10.55 3.48
CA ASN A 121 -24.12 10.49 3.67
C ASN A 121 -24.87 11.11 2.47
N TYR A 122 -24.62 10.61 1.26
CA TYR A 122 -25.57 10.68 0.17
C TYR A 122 -26.09 9.27 -0.04
N SER A 123 -27.02 8.87 0.83
CA SER A 123 -27.73 7.61 0.60
C SER A 123 -28.55 7.78 -0.69
N VAL A 124 -27.97 7.31 -1.80
CA VAL A 124 -28.70 6.99 -3.04
C VAL A 124 -29.88 6.07 -2.68
N VAL A 125 -29.73 5.25 -1.65
CA VAL A 125 -30.79 4.44 -1.02
C VAL A 125 -31.95 5.30 -0.47
N GLY A 126 -31.68 6.45 0.13
CA GLY A 126 -32.70 7.37 0.63
C GLY A 126 -33.42 8.11 -0.50
N LEU A 127 -32.69 8.57 -1.52
CA LEU A 127 -33.28 9.16 -2.73
C LEU A 127 -34.14 8.14 -3.50
N LEU A 128 -33.68 6.88 -3.62
CA LEU A 128 -34.43 5.80 -4.25
C LEU A 128 -35.67 5.40 -3.44
N LYS A 129 -35.60 5.37 -2.10
CA LYS A 129 -36.78 5.11 -1.25
C LYS A 129 -37.87 6.16 -1.43
N THR A 130 -37.49 7.44 -1.50
CA THR A 130 -38.46 8.53 -1.72
C THR A 130 -39.04 8.48 -3.13
N ALA A 131 -38.22 8.21 -4.16
CA ALA A 131 -38.69 8.06 -5.53
C ALA A 131 -39.65 6.87 -5.70
N PHE A 132 -39.37 5.72 -5.08
CA PHE A 132 -40.25 4.54 -5.14
C PHE A 132 -41.58 4.77 -4.41
N MET A 133 -41.57 5.42 -3.23
CA MET A 133 -42.81 5.73 -2.50
C MET A 133 -43.73 6.71 -3.25
N SER A 134 -43.19 7.49 -4.19
CA SER A 134 -43.95 8.45 -4.99
C SER A 134 -44.66 7.83 -6.20
N ILE A 135 -44.31 6.60 -6.59
CA ILE A 135 -44.87 5.90 -7.76
C ILE A 135 -46.07 5.00 -7.36
N TYR A 136 -46.23 4.73 -6.07
CA TYR A 136 -47.29 3.84 -5.53
C TYR A 136 -48.35 4.57 -4.69
N LEU A 137 -48.47 5.90 -4.82
CA LEU A 137 -49.57 6.70 -4.27
C LEU A 137 -50.40 7.33 -5.38
#